data_AF-A0A9W6RM54-F1
#
_entry.id   AF-A0A9W6RM54-F1
#
_cell.length_a   1.000
_cell.length_b   1.000
_cell.length_c   1.000
_cell.angle_alpha   90.00
_cell.angle_beta   90.00
_cell.angle_gamma   90.00
#
_symmetry.space_group_name_H-M   'P 1'
#
loop_
_entity.id
_entity.type
_entity.pdbx_description
1 polymer ?
#
loop_
_entity_poly.entity_id
_entity_poly.type
_entity_poly.pdbx_seq_one_letter_code
_entity_poly.pdbx_strand_id
1 'polypeptide(L)'
;MRLMTLTASVAIAGAIAVPATIAATASASTTTGTASAFGLSANGLVNIPQTPAVTSTSGAHHKSLVQLPANPLVKLKVLHTSASGSTSRASVVDLQVLKAALSAHLITAKCVGGEGSSHLVKASIAGHRLAADAAPNSTVNVPVQGVGSVSVVLNKQVHNSDGSLTVTAVEVKLGLATGKAQTIDISSATCSAGQATPPQQPTPTPSQSTPPGQAPVPTPVPSDLPVTG
;
A
#
# COMPACT_ATOMS: atom_id res chain seq x y z
N MET A 1 -50.29 -2.49 -21.45
CA MET A 1 -51.15 -1.30 -21.24
C MET A 1 -51.82 -1.40 -19.88
N ARG A 2 -51.95 -0.25 -19.20
CA ARG A 2 -52.70 0.04 -17.95
C ARG A 2 -51.93 -0.02 -16.63
N LEU A 3 -51.54 1.19 -16.22
CA LEU A 3 -51.43 1.67 -14.85
C LEU A 3 -52.64 1.26 -13.99
N MET A 4 -52.44 1.07 -12.69
CA MET A 4 -53.26 1.78 -11.69
C MET A 4 -52.62 1.75 -10.28
N THR A 5 -52.35 2.96 -9.80
CA THR A 5 -51.97 3.39 -8.45
C THR A 5 -53.13 3.24 -7.46
N LEU A 6 -52.84 2.95 -6.17
CA LEU A 6 -53.59 3.47 -5.01
C LEU A 6 -52.73 3.39 -3.72
N THR A 7 -52.20 4.50 -3.20
CA THR A 7 -52.73 5.37 -2.10
C THR A 7 -52.91 4.62 -0.76
N ALA A 8 -51.93 4.68 0.15
CA ALA A 8 -51.79 5.61 1.30
C ALA A 8 -52.59 5.21 2.55
N SER A 9 -51.90 5.09 3.70
CA SER A 9 -52.37 5.57 5.02
C SER A 9 -51.22 5.55 6.04
N VAL A 10 -51.13 6.66 6.77
CA VAL A 10 -50.13 7.07 7.76
C VAL A 10 -50.51 6.53 9.14
N ALA A 11 -49.52 6.17 9.96
CA ALA A 11 -49.63 6.28 11.42
C ALA A 11 -48.28 6.75 12.00
N ILE A 12 -48.24 8.05 12.33
CA ILE A 12 -47.22 8.69 13.15
C ILE A 12 -47.74 8.71 14.58
N ALA A 13 -47.03 8.04 15.50
CA ALA A 13 -47.05 8.23 16.95
C ALA A 13 -45.95 7.30 17.50
N GLY A 14 -45.04 7.65 18.40
CA GLY A 14 -44.76 8.81 19.22
C GLY A 14 -43.45 8.53 19.97
N ALA A 15 -42.80 9.59 20.45
CA ALA A 15 -41.40 9.64 20.89
C ALA A 15 -41.03 8.76 22.10
N ILE A 16 -39.79 8.26 22.12
CA ILE A 16 -38.84 8.41 23.25
C ILE A 16 -37.43 8.60 22.67
N ALA A 17 -36.89 9.81 22.83
CA ALA A 17 -35.50 10.12 22.54
C ALA A 17 -34.60 9.61 23.66
N VAL A 18 -33.70 8.67 23.35
CA VAL A 18 -32.54 8.34 24.19
C VAL A 18 -31.30 8.69 23.38
N PRO A 19 -30.42 9.59 23.85
CA PRO A 19 -29.16 9.84 23.18
C PRO A 19 -28.24 8.65 23.49
N ALA A 20 -28.34 7.59 22.70
CA ALA A 20 -27.31 6.57 22.67
C ALA A 20 -26.10 7.15 21.94
N THR A 21 -25.18 7.76 22.68
CA THR A 21 -23.84 8.07 22.18
C THR A 21 -23.14 6.74 21.90
N ILE A 22 -23.26 6.24 20.67
CA ILE A 22 -22.43 5.15 20.18
C ILE A 22 -21.05 5.75 19.98
N ALA A 23 -20.23 5.73 21.03
CA ALA A 23 -18.80 5.95 20.91
C ALA A 23 -18.25 4.80 20.07
N ALA A 24 -18.07 5.03 18.77
CA ALA A 24 -17.31 4.15 17.91
C ALA A 24 -15.87 4.12 18.43
N THR A 25 -15.54 3.11 19.24
CA THR A 25 -14.16 2.77 19.55
C THR A 25 -13.52 2.32 18.25
N ALA A 26 -12.79 3.24 17.59
CA ALA A 26 -11.93 2.88 16.48
C ALA A 26 -10.92 1.85 16.99
N SER A 27 -11.15 0.57 16.68
CA SER A 27 -10.20 -0.49 16.96
C SER A 27 -8.94 -0.19 16.15
N ALA A 28 -7.94 0.38 16.79
CA ALA A 28 -6.62 0.50 16.20
C ALA A 28 -6.07 -0.91 16.02
N SER A 29 -6.11 -1.42 14.80
CA SER A 29 -5.45 -2.67 14.44
C SER A 29 -3.95 -2.49 14.69
N THR A 30 -3.45 -3.05 15.78
CA THR A 30 -2.00 -3.13 16.03
C THR A 30 -1.45 -4.21 15.12
N THR A 31 -1.19 -3.87 13.86
CA THR A 31 -0.42 -4.72 12.97
C THR A 31 0.97 -4.88 13.58
N THR A 32 1.21 -6.02 14.22
CA THR A 32 2.53 -6.41 14.72
C THR A 32 3.39 -6.70 13.50
N GLY A 33 4.40 -5.88 13.27
CA GLY A 33 5.31 -6.02 12.13
C GLY A 33 6.39 -4.95 12.19
N THR A 34 7.55 -5.28 11.66
CA THR A 34 8.61 -4.31 11.45
C THR A 34 8.52 -3.80 10.02
N ALA A 35 8.62 -2.49 9.86
CA ALA A 35 8.71 -1.82 8.57
C ALA A 35 9.73 -0.69 8.61
N SER A 36 10.39 -0.45 7.50
CA SER A 36 11.34 0.66 7.33
C SER A 36 11.23 1.26 5.93
N ALA A 37 11.64 2.50 5.79
CA ALA A 37 11.64 3.20 4.51
C ALA A 37 12.75 4.24 4.45
N PHE A 38 13.36 4.40 3.28
CA PHE A 38 14.26 5.51 3.00
C PHE A 38 14.03 6.13 1.61
N GLY A 39 14.27 7.44 1.51
CA GLY A 39 13.99 8.21 0.29
C GLY A 39 15.08 8.07 -0.77
N LEU A 40 16.34 8.17 -0.36
CA LEU A 40 17.51 8.13 -1.23
C LEU A 40 18.70 7.51 -0.48
N SER A 41 19.44 6.64 -1.14
CA SER A 41 20.82 6.29 -0.76
C SER A 41 21.69 6.14 -1.99
N ALA A 42 22.99 6.31 -1.83
CA ALA A 42 23.93 6.12 -2.92
C ALA A 42 25.26 5.61 -2.38
N ASN A 43 25.84 4.58 -3.00
CA ASN A 43 27.10 3.98 -2.60
C ASN A 43 28.06 3.95 -3.79
N GLY A 44 29.36 4.10 -3.53
CA GLY A 44 30.41 4.09 -4.56
C GLY A 44 31.33 5.28 -4.43
N LEU A 45 31.46 6.08 -5.49
CA LEU A 45 32.34 7.25 -5.51
C LEU A 45 31.83 8.38 -4.61
N VAL A 46 30.51 8.57 -4.57
CA VAL A 46 29.86 9.49 -3.63
C VAL A 46 28.91 8.67 -2.77
N ASN A 47 29.08 8.78 -1.47
CA ASN A 47 28.23 8.12 -0.50
C ASN A 47 27.14 9.09 -0.04
N ILE A 48 25.88 8.65 -0.14
CA ILE A 48 24.72 9.34 0.42
C ILE A 48 24.07 8.34 1.38
N PRO A 49 24.06 8.61 2.69
CA PRO A 49 23.38 7.73 3.64
C PRO A 49 21.88 7.71 3.35
N GLN A 50 21.19 6.68 3.83
CA GLN A 50 19.74 6.57 3.71
C GLN A 50 19.04 7.82 4.28
N THR A 51 18.50 8.64 3.38
CA THR A 51 18.00 9.98 3.70
C THR A 51 16.67 10.26 3.00
N PRO A 52 15.64 10.77 3.73
CA PRO A 52 15.41 10.47 5.14
C PRO A 52 15.17 8.97 5.32
N ALA A 53 15.50 8.43 6.50
CA ALA A 53 15.17 7.05 6.88
C ALA A 53 14.22 7.04 8.08
N VAL A 54 13.30 6.07 8.10
CA VAL A 54 12.39 5.77 9.21
C VAL A 54 12.29 4.26 9.41
N THR A 55 12.10 3.85 10.66
CA THR A 55 11.84 2.47 11.04
C THR A 55 10.74 2.47 12.09
N SER A 56 9.86 1.48 12.05
CA SER A 56 8.78 1.29 13.01
C SER A 56 8.56 -0.19 13.29
N THR A 57 8.36 -0.52 14.56
CA THR A 57 7.90 -1.84 15.05
C THR A 57 6.48 -1.78 15.57
N SER A 58 6.04 -0.58 16.00
CA SER A 58 4.67 -0.25 16.38
C SER A 58 4.41 1.24 16.13
N GLY A 59 3.14 1.62 15.96
CA GLY A 59 2.76 3.01 15.67
C GLY A 59 3.12 3.47 14.26
N ALA A 60 2.84 4.73 13.93
CA ALA A 60 3.15 5.32 12.62
C ALA A 60 4.26 6.36 12.75
N HIS A 61 5.35 6.16 12.00
CA HIS A 61 6.45 7.11 11.90
C HIS A 61 6.53 7.63 10.47
N HIS A 62 6.80 8.93 10.34
CA HIS A 62 7.03 9.55 9.04
C HIS A 62 8.12 10.61 9.15
N LYS A 63 8.82 10.83 8.04
CA LYS A 63 9.83 11.88 7.93
C LYS A 63 9.79 12.46 6.53
N SER A 64 9.89 13.77 6.46
CA SER A 64 9.97 14.50 5.20
C SER A 64 11.26 15.31 5.17
N LEU A 65 11.86 15.40 3.99
CA LEU A 65 12.94 16.35 3.71
C LEU A 65 12.52 17.18 2.51
N VAL A 66 12.41 18.48 2.72
CA VAL A 66 12.23 19.44 1.63
C VAL A 66 13.62 19.86 1.19
N GLN A 67 13.96 19.48 -0.03
CA GLN A 67 15.19 19.75 -0.74
C GLN A 67 16.41 19.04 -0.16
N LEU A 68 17.14 18.33 -1.02
CA LEU A 68 18.42 17.77 -0.65
C LEU A 68 19.49 18.88 -0.73
N PRO A 69 20.48 18.92 0.20
CA PRO A 69 21.65 19.76 0.03
C PRO A 69 22.29 19.53 -1.34
N ALA A 70 22.88 20.59 -1.91
CA ALA A 70 23.45 20.52 -3.25
C ALA A 70 24.45 19.36 -3.36
N ASN A 71 24.20 18.45 -4.31
CA ASN A 71 25.01 17.26 -4.53
C ASN A 71 25.30 17.10 -6.04
N PRO A 72 26.53 16.70 -6.42
CA PRO A 72 26.90 16.51 -7.82
C PRO A 72 26.24 15.30 -8.51
N LEU A 73 25.57 14.40 -7.78
CA LEU A 73 24.90 13.23 -8.34
C LEU A 73 23.40 13.43 -8.58
N VAL A 74 22.70 13.97 -7.59
CA VAL A 74 21.24 13.94 -7.54
C VAL A 74 20.69 15.30 -7.15
N LYS A 75 19.64 15.74 -7.84
CA LYS A 75 18.79 16.86 -7.46
C LYS A 75 17.37 16.36 -7.24
N LEU A 76 16.72 16.84 -6.19
CA LEU A 76 15.32 16.52 -5.89
C LEU A 76 14.72 17.61 -5.00
N LYS A 77 13.39 17.68 -4.97
CA LYS A 77 12.67 18.68 -4.17
C LYS A 77 12.07 18.17 -2.88
N VAL A 78 11.49 16.97 -2.89
CA VAL A 78 10.83 16.43 -1.70
C VAL A 78 11.15 14.96 -1.58
N LEU A 79 11.48 14.56 -0.37
CA LEU A 79 11.51 13.18 0.06
C LEU A 79 10.49 13.01 1.17
N HIS A 80 9.71 11.95 1.10
CA HIS A 80 8.81 11.57 2.17
C HIS A 80 8.88 10.07 2.40
N THR A 81 9.04 9.67 3.65
CA THR A 81 9.08 8.28 4.06
C THR A 81 8.16 8.06 5.24
N SER A 82 7.53 6.88 5.28
CA SER A 82 6.66 6.46 6.36
C SER A 82 6.78 4.97 6.61
N ALA A 83 6.71 4.56 7.87
CA ALA A 83 6.67 3.17 8.30
C ALA A 83 5.66 3.01 9.44
N SER A 84 4.86 1.95 9.39
CA SER A 84 3.91 1.59 10.43
C SER A 84 3.58 0.10 10.39
N GLY A 85 3.89 -0.63 11.48
CA GLY A 85 3.64 -2.06 11.56
C GLY A 85 4.26 -2.81 10.38
N SER A 86 3.45 -3.52 9.59
CA SER A 86 3.85 -4.22 8.36
C SER A 86 3.70 -3.39 7.07
N THR A 87 3.60 -2.06 7.18
CA THR A 87 3.46 -1.16 6.02
C THR A 87 4.57 -0.12 5.98
N SER A 88 5.17 0.07 4.80
CA SER A 88 6.10 1.16 4.55
C SER A 88 5.89 1.80 3.19
N ARG A 89 6.29 3.06 3.09
CA ARG A 89 6.24 3.85 1.86
C ARG A 89 7.40 4.82 1.81
N ALA A 90 7.97 4.96 0.63
CA ALA A 90 8.92 6.02 0.31
C ALA A 90 8.50 6.71 -0.98
N SER A 91 8.69 8.02 -1.05
CA SER A 91 8.39 8.79 -2.24
C SER A 91 9.39 9.93 -2.43
N VAL A 92 9.70 10.21 -3.70
CA VAL A 92 10.58 11.29 -4.14
C VAL A 92 9.86 12.13 -5.19
N VAL A 93 9.94 13.45 -5.06
CA VAL A 93 9.37 14.41 -6.00
C VAL A 93 10.47 15.19 -6.72
N ASP A 94 10.28 15.37 -8.03
CA ASP A 94 11.16 16.10 -8.95
C ASP A 94 12.62 15.61 -8.91
N LEU A 95 12.81 14.30 -9.11
CA LEU A 95 14.13 13.69 -9.16
C LEU A 95 14.85 13.99 -10.48
N GLN A 96 16.15 14.29 -10.38
CA GLN A 96 17.11 14.23 -11.47
C GLN A 96 18.42 13.59 -11.01
N VAL A 97 18.84 12.52 -11.68
CA VAL A 97 20.18 11.92 -11.51
C VAL A 97 21.04 12.36 -12.69
N LEU A 98 21.93 13.31 -12.43
CA LEU A 98 22.61 14.09 -13.47
C LEU A 98 23.45 13.20 -14.40
N LYS A 99 24.24 12.29 -13.82
CA LYS A 99 25.11 11.38 -14.60
C LYS A 99 24.35 10.25 -15.31
N ALA A 100 23.16 9.90 -14.84
CA ALA A 100 22.35 8.86 -15.46
C ALA A 100 21.43 9.40 -16.56
N ALA A 101 21.33 10.73 -16.70
CA ALA A 101 20.27 11.39 -17.46
C ALA A 101 18.86 10.86 -17.09
N LEU A 102 18.66 10.46 -15.83
CA LEU A 102 17.38 9.99 -15.31
C LEU A 102 16.64 11.17 -14.68
N SER A 103 15.37 11.32 -15.05
CA SER A 103 14.46 12.30 -14.45
C SER A 103 13.12 11.64 -14.12
N ALA A 104 12.45 12.09 -13.08
CA ALA A 104 11.09 11.68 -12.75
C ALA A 104 10.38 12.75 -11.94
N HIS A 105 9.08 12.90 -12.12
CA HIS A 105 8.29 13.86 -11.34
C HIS A 105 7.89 13.29 -9.99
N LEU A 106 7.46 12.03 -9.95
CA LEU A 106 7.16 11.31 -8.73
C LEU A 106 7.64 9.88 -8.87
N ILE A 107 8.33 9.39 -7.85
CA ILE A 107 8.68 7.99 -7.69
C ILE A 107 8.14 7.57 -6.33
N THR A 108 7.47 6.43 -6.27
CA THR A 108 6.92 5.90 -5.02
C THR A 108 7.21 4.41 -4.94
N ALA A 109 7.67 3.95 -3.78
CA ALA A 109 7.67 2.54 -3.39
C ALA A 109 6.69 2.34 -2.24
N LYS A 110 5.98 1.21 -2.26
CA LYS A 110 5.08 0.79 -1.20
C LYS A 110 5.33 -0.69 -0.91
N CYS A 111 5.41 -1.03 0.37
CA CYS A 111 5.45 -2.40 0.84
C CYS A 111 4.35 -2.58 1.88
N VAL A 112 3.49 -3.58 1.72
CA VAL A 112 2.40 -3.89 2.66
C VAL A 112 2.36 -5.39 2.89
N GLY A 113 2.61 -5.81 4.12
CA GLY A 113 2.39 -7.20 4.53
C GLY A 113 3.18 -8.24 3.73
N GLY A 114 4.34 -7.88 3.17
CA GLY A 114 5.12 -8.75 2.28
C GLY A 114 4.81 -8.58 0.80
N GLU A 115 3.91 -7.67 0.41
CA GLU A 115 3.64 -7.34 -0.99
C GLU A 115 4.25 -5.99 -1.37
N GLY A 116 4.97 -5.99 -2.50
CA GLY A 116 5.75 -4.87 -2.97
C GLY A 116 5.23 -4.25 -4.27
N SER A 117 5.22 -2.92 -4.34
CA SER A 117 4.89 -2.21 -5.58
C SER A 117 5.67 -0.90 -5.71
N SER A 118 5.86 -0.46 -6.95
CA SER A 118 6.42 0.85 -7.26
C SER A 118 5.62 1.55 -8.35
N HIS A 119 5.52 2.86 -8.24
CA HIS A 119 4.84 3.69 -9.23
C HIS A 119 5.73 4.88 -9.62
N LEU A 120 5.83 5.14 -10.91
CA LEU A 120 6.64 6.20 -11.50
C LEU A 120 5.77 7.16 -12.32
N VAL A 121 6.00 8.45 -12.18
CA VAL A 121 5.30 9.51 -12.94
C VAL A 121 6.31 10.32 -13.72
N LYS A 122 6.09 10.42 -15.03
CA LYS A 122 6.95 11.15 -15.98
C LYS A 122 8.43 10.77 -15.83
N ALA A 123 8.69 9.48 -15.60
CA ALA A 123 10.06 8.97 -15.46
C ALA A 123 10.68 8.72 -16.85
N SER A 124 11.91 9.17 -17.05
CA SER A 124 12.65 8.96 -18.29
C SER A 124 14.15 8.88 -18.04
N ILE A 125 14.84 8.08 -18.85
CA ILE A 125 16.30 7.96 -18.84
C ILE A 125 16.85 8.24 -20.23
N ALA A 126 17.77 9.20 -20.34
CA ALA A 126 18.35 9.64 -21.62
C ALA A 126 17.30 9.92 -22.72
N GLY A 127 16.12 10.43 -22.33
CA GLY A 127 14.99 10.70 -23.23
C GLY A 127 14.01 9.53 -23.44
N HIS A 128 14.35 8.31 -23.02
CA HIS A 128 13.45 7.17 -23.09
C HIS A 128 12.51 7.12 -21.89
N ARG A 129 11.20 7.01 -22.11
CA ARG A 129 10.22 6.87 -21.03
C ARG A 129 10.35 5.51 -20.35
N LEU A 130 10.26 5.52 -19.03
CA LEU A 130 10.18 4.32 -18.20
C LEU A 130 8.71 3.96 -17.97
N ALA A 131 8.42 2.67 -17.80
CA ALA A 131 7.07 2.21 -17.46
C ALA A 131 6.65 2.77 -16.09
N ALA A 132 5.40 3.23 -15.98
CA ALA A 132 4.87 3.77 -14.72
C ALA A 132 4.75 2.69 -13.64
N ASP A 133 4.26 1.51 -14.02
CA ASP A 133 4.05 0.36 -13.15
C ASP A 133 4.82 -0.83 -13.72
N ALA A 134 6.13 -0.85 -13.47
CA ALA A 134 6.99 -1.93 -13.94
C ALA A 134 6.77 -3.23 -13.14
N ALA A 135 6.84 -4.37 -13.82
CA ALA A 135 6.86 -5.67 -13.16
C ALA A 135 8.08 -5.77 -12.20
N PRO A 136 8.01 -6.60 -11.15
CA PRO A 136 9.11 -6.77 -10.22
C PRO A 136 10.44 -7.09 -10.93
N ASN A 137 11.52 -6.43 -10.50
CA ASN A 137 12.88 -6.60 -11.01
C ASN A 137 13.05 -6.31 -12.52
N SER A 138 12.25 -5.42 -13.09
CA SER A 138 12.36 -5.01 -14.50
C SER A 138 13.66 -4.22 -14.75
N THR A 139 14.52 -4.72 -15.63
CA THR A 139 15.81 -4.06 -15.93
C THR A 139 15.77 -3.34 -17.27
N VAL A 140 16.28 -2.10 -17.29
CA VAL A 140 16.44 -1.26 -18.47
C VAL A 140 17.90 -0.85 -18.56
N ASN A 141 18.58 -1.23 -19.64
CA ASN A 141 19.95 -0.84 -19.91
C ASN A 141 19.98 0.21 -21.01
N VAL A 142 20.58 1.36 -20.74
CA VAL A 142 20.61 2.49 -21.67
C VAL A 142 22.04 3.02 -21.78
N PRO A 143 22.58 3.15 -23.01
CA PRO A 143 23.84 3.85 -23.21
C PRO A 143 23.63 5.36 -22.99
N VAL A 144 24.45 5.95 -22.12
CA VAL A 144 24.44 7.38 -21.82
C VAL A 144 25.76 7.98 -22.24
N GLN A 145 25.69 9.02 -23.08
CA GLN A 145 26.88 9.71 -23.57
C GLN A 145 27.72 10.25 -22.40
N GLY A 146 29.02 9.99 -22.43
CA GLY A 146 29.97 10.43 -21.40
C GLY A 146 30.01 9.59 -20.11
N VAL A 147 29.11 8.61 -19.93
CA VAL A 147 29.08 7.75 -18.73
C VAL A 147 29.16 6.26 -19.08
N GLY A 148 28.74 5.86 -20.29
CA GLY A 148 28.76 4.47 -20.73
C GLY A 148 27.40 3.81 -20.53
N SER A 149 27.39 2.52 -20.19
CA SER A 149 26.14 1.78 -19.98
C SER A 149 25.58 2.04 -18.59
N VAL A 150 24.35 2.55 -18.53
CA VAL A 150 23.60 2.72 -17.29
C VAL A 150 22.57 1.60 -17.19
N SER A 151 22.57 0.90 -16.06
CA SER A 151 21.57 -0.12 -15.77
C SER A 151 20.60 0.41 -14.73
N VAL A 152 19.31 0.38 -15.05
CA VAL A 152 18.23 0.80 -14.15
C VAL A 152 17.36 -0.41 -13.87
N VAL A 153 17.21 -0.76 -12.60
CA VAL A 153 16.26 -1.79 -12.16
C VAL A 153 15.06 -1.08 -11.55
N LEU A 154 13.90 -1.24 -12.17
CA LEU A 154 12.61 -0.74 -11.71
C LEU A 154 11.96 -1.80 -10.83
N ASN A 155 11.26 -1.35 -9.79
CA ASN A 155 10.54 -2.21 -8.86
C ASN A 155 11.43 -3.36 -8.36
N LYS A 156 12.67 -3.05 -7.94
CA LYS A 156 13.58 -4.07 -7.43
C LYS A 156 13.01 -4.63 -6.13
N GLN A 157 12.78 -5.93 -6.09
CA GLN A 157 12.22 -6.61 -4.94
C GLN A 157 13.19 -7.69 -4.45
N VAL A 158 13.55 -7.61 -3.17
CA VAL A 158 14.47 -8.53 -2.53
C VAL A 158 13.79 -9.11 -1.29
N HIS A 159 13.65 -10.44 -1.27
CA HIS A 159 13.27 -11.16 -0.06
C HIS A 159 14.52 -11.32 0.81
N ASN A 160 14.44 -10.79 2.03
CA ASN A 160 15.53 -10.86 3.00
C ASN A 160 15.46 -12.17 3.79
N SER A 161 16.58 -12.58 4.38
CA SER A 161 16.66 -13.82 5.15
C SER A 161 15.82 -13.82 6.45
N ASP A 162 15.39 -12.64 6.90
CA ASP A 162 14.48 -12.46 8.04
C ASP A 162 12.99 -12.58 7.66
N GLY A 163 12.67 -12.88 6.39
CA GLY A 163 11.30 -12.99 5.87
C GLY A 163 10.65 -11.66 5.52
N SER A 164 11.37 -10.54 5.60
CA SER A 164 10.89 -9.25 5.10
C SER A 164 11.10 -9.10 3.60
N LEU A 165 10.26 -8.27 2.97
CA LEU A 165 10.40 -7.85 1.58
C LEU A 165 10.93 -6.41 1.55
N THR A 166 12.02 -6.16 0.81
CA THR A 166 12.48 -4.82 0.46
C THR A 166 12.14 -4.51 -0.98
N VAL A 167 11.46 -3.38 -1.20
CA VAL A 167 11.11 -2.86 -2.53
C VAL A 167 11.78 -1.52 -2.75
N THR A 168 12.62 -1.44 -3.77
CA THR A 168 13.21 -0.18 -4.25
C THR A 168 12.58 0.17 -5.59
N ALA A 169 11.95 1.34 -5.67
CA ALA A 169 11.24 1.74 -6.88
C ALA A 169 12.19 1.88 -8.08
N VAL A 170 13.36 2.48 -7.86
CA VAL A 170 14.41 2.63 -8.89
C VAL A 170 15.78 2.42 -8.25
N GLU A 171 16.51 1.41 -8.72
CA GLU A 171 17.95 1.25 -8.50
C GLU A 171 18.68 1.63 -9.78
N VAL A 172 19.65 2.54 -9.69
CA VAL A 172 20.50 2.96 -10.81
C VAL A 172 21.92 2.50 -10.54
N LYS A 173 22.50 1.78 -11.50
CA LYS A 173 23.91 1.38 -11.52
C LYS A 173 24.62 2.08 -12.66
N LEU A 174 25.64 2.85 -12.31
CA LEU A 174 26.53 3.53 -13.23
C LEU A 174 27.87 2.82 -13.24
N GLY A 175 28.23 2.23 -14.37
CA GLY A 175 29.61 1.78 -14.60
C GLY A 175 30.44 2.99 -15.02
N LEU A 176 31.37 3.45 -14.18
CA LEU A 176 32.25 4.56 -14.54
C LEU A 176 33.47 4.02 -15.29
N ALA A 177 33.96 4.80 -16.27
CA ALA A 177 35.12 4.45 -17.10
C ALA A 177 36.41 4.14 -16.31
N THR A 178 36.47 4.50 -15.02
CA THR A 178 37.57 4.23 -14.10
C THR A 178 37.47 2.87 -13.38
N GLY A 179 36.54 2.00 -13.79
CA GLY A 179 36.30 0.69 -13.16
C GLY A 179 35.54 0.73 -11.83
N LYS A 180 35.16 1.93 -11.36
CA LYS A 180 34.35 2.11 -10.15
C LYS A 180 32.86 2.12 -10.52
N ALA A 181 32.05 1.43 -9.73
CA ALA A 181 30.59 1.47 -9.86
C ALA A 181 29.99 2.49 -8.88
N GLN A 182 28.94 3.17 -9.30
CA GLN A 182 28.07 3.95 -8.42
C GLN A 182 26.67 3.35 -8.46
N THR A 183 26.15 3.01 -7.28
CA THR A 183 24.76 2.55 -7.11
C THR A 183 23.96 3.64 -6.42
N ILE A 184 22.72 3.86 -6.85
CA ILE A 184 21.80 4.84 -6.29
C ILE A 184 20.44 4.16 -6.14
N ASP A 185 19.93 4.10 -4.91
CA ASP A 185 18.61 3.57 -4.59
C ASP A 185 17.66 4.72 -4.29
N ILE A 186 16.54 4.75 -5.00
CA ILE A 186 15.53 5.81 -4.90
C ILE A 186 14.21 5.18 -4.46
N SER A 187 13.65 5.75 -3.39
CA SER A 187 12.42 5.30 -2.73
C SER A 187 12.44 3.80 -2.43
N SER A 188 12.97 3.45 -1.26
CA SER A 188 12.96 2.08 -0.77
C SER A 188 12.03 1.92 0.42
N ALA A 189 11.26 0.83 0.42
CA ALA A 189 10.29 0.48 1.44
C ALA A 189 10.45 -1.01 1.78
N THR A 190 10.66 -1.32 3.05
CA THR A 190 10.76 -2.68 3.56
C THR A 190 9.61 -2.98 4.50
N CYS A 191 8.99 -4.15 4.35
CA CYS A 191 7.94 -4.61 5.24
C CYS A 191 8.12 -6.10 5.55
N SER A 192 7.84 -6.47 6.80
CA SER A 192 7.68 -7.88 7.17
C SER A 192 6.43 -8.46 6.49
N ALA A 193 6.47 -9.77 6.21
CA ALA A 193 5.25 -10.52 5.92
C ALA A 193 4.27 -10.26 7.08
N GLY A 194 3.20 -9.54 6.78
CA GLY A 194 2.19 -9.28 7.79
C GLY A 194 1.51 -10.61 8.08
N GLN A 195 1.23 -10.91 9.35
CA GLN A 195 0.03 -11.71 9.59
C GLN A 195 -1.12 -10.86 9.04
N ALA A 196 -1.61 -11.22 7.85
CA ALA A 196 -2.90 -10.75 7.41
C ALA A 196 -3.86 -11.23 8.48
N THR A 197 -4.22 -10.36 9.43
CA THR A 197 -5.44 -10.60 10.18
C THR A 197 -6.51 -10.68 9.11
N PRO A 198 -7.20 -11.82 8.96
CA PRO A 198 -8.35 -11.88 8.05
C PRO A 198 -9.24 -10.68 8.37
N PRO A 199 -9.94 -10.09 7.39
CA PRO A 199 -11.07 -9.23 7.72
C PRO A 199 -11.86 -9.99 8.77
N GLN A 200 -11.97 -9.42 9.98
CA GLN A 200 -12.71 -10.05 11.05
C GLN A 200 -14.12 -10.19 10.47
N GLN A 201 -14.47 -11.41 10.05
CA GLN A 201 -15.81 -11.73 9.63
C GLN A 201 -16.71 -11.15 10.71
N PRO A 202 -17.73 -10.32 10.36
CA PRO A 202 -18.59 -9.73 11.37
C PRO A 202 -19.01 -10.85 12.30
N THR A 203 -18.64 -10.74 13.57
CA THR A 203 -18.95 -11.72 14.60
C THR A 203 -20.44 -12.03 14.46
N PRO A 204 -20.85 -13.30 14.28
CA PRO A 204 -22.27 -13.61 14.21
C PRO A 204 -22.91 -13.02 15.46
N THR A 205 -23.92 -12.17 15.23
CA THR A 205 -24.82 -11.68 16.27
C THR A 205 -25.20 -12.88 17.14
N PRO A 206 -25.12 -12.81 18.48
CA PRO A 206 -25.62 -13.88 19.32
C PRO A 206 -27.07 -14.15 18.91
N SER A 207 -27.33 -15.33 18.35
CA SER A 207 -28.70 -15.82 18.26
C SER A 207 -29.19 -15.89 19.70
N GLN A 208 -30.13 -15.02 20.04
CA GLN A 208 -30.87 -15.14 21.28
C GLN A 208 -31.50 -16.52 21.27
N SER A 209 -30.98 -17.37 22.13
CA SER A 209 -31.58 -18.63 22.51
C SER A 209 -33.00 -18.37 22.99
N THR A 210 -33.97 -18.79 22.19
CA THR A 210 -35.37 -18.94 22.63
C THR A 210 -35.40 -19.82 23.88
N PRO A 211 -36.17 -19.45 24.93
CA PRO A 211 -36.38 -20.30 26.09
C PRO A 211 -36.97 -21.67 25.69
N PRO A 212 -36.60 -22.76 26.37
CA PRO A 212 -37.11 -24.08 26.07
C PRO A 212 -38.55 -24.21 26.55
N GLY A 213 -39.44 -24.67 25.66
CA GLY A 213 -40.73 -25.21 26.04
C GLY A 213 -41.91 -24.54 25.37
N GLN A 214 -42.33 -25.10 24.23
CA GLN A 214 -43.70 -25.57 24.04
C GLN A 214 -43.73 -26.45 22.77
N ALA A 215 -44.37 -27.61 22.90
CA ALA A 215 -44.45 -28.62 21.85
C ALA A 215 -45.22 -28.09 20.61
N PRO A 216 -44.89 -28.57 19.40
CA PRO A 216 -45.65 -28.19 18.21
C PRO A 216 -47.11 -28.62 18.31
N VAL A 217 -48.02 -27.69 18.08
CA VAL A 217 -49.47 -27.96 17.96
C VAL A 217 -49.69 -28.82 16.71
N PRO A 218 -50.39 -29.97 16.79
CA PRO A 218 -50.66 -30.79 15.62
C PRO A 218 -51.57 -30.05 14.64
N THR A 219 -51.21 -30.10 13.36
CA THR A 219 -51.99 -29.50 12.28
C THR A 219 -53.14 -30.46 11.90
N PRO A 220 -54.41 -30.02 11.95
CA PRO A 220 -55.53 -30.85 11.50
C PRO A 220 -55.43 -31.12 9.99
N VAL A 221 -55.55 -32.38 9.60
CA VAL A 221 -55.65 -32.79 8.19
C VAL A 221 -57.13 -32.75 7.79
N PRO A 222 -57.54 -31.94 6.79
CA PRO A 222 -58.89 -32.02 6.24
C PRO A 222 -59.09 -33.36 5.52
N SER A 223 -60.10 -34.12 5.94
CA SER A 223 -60.63 -35.26 5.18
C SER A 223 -62.00 -34.88 4.64
N ASP A 224 -62.07 -34.56 3.36
CA ASP A 224 -63.35 -34.52 2.63
C ASP A 224 -63.53 -35.86 1.92
N LEU A 225 -64.30 -36.74 2.55
CA LEU A 225 -64.88 -37.91 1.90
C LEU A 225 -66.13 -37.44 1.14
N PRO A 226 -66.24 -37.67 -0.18
CA PRO A 226 -67.43 -37.34 -0.93
C PRO A 226 -68.57 -38.30 -0.55
N VAL A 227 -69.65 -37.76 0.01
CA VAL A 227 -70.94 -38.47 0.10
C VAL A 227 -71.64 -38.35 -1.26
N THR A 228 -71.80 -39.49 -1.93
CA THR A 228 -72.74 -39.67 -3.04
C THR A 228 -74.16 -39.57 -2.50
N GLY A 229 -75.05 -38.93 -3.28
CA GLY A 229 -76.45 -38.65 -2.91
C GLY A 229 -77.35 -39.87 -2.72
#